data_AF-A0A423WGF4-F1
#
_entry.id   AF-A0A423WGF4-F1
#
_cell.length_a   1.000
_cell.length_b   1.000
_cell.length_c   1.000
_cell.angle_alpha   90.00
_cell.angle_beta   90.00
_cell.angle_gamma   90.00
#
_symmetry.space_group_name_H-M   'P 1'
#
loop_
_entity.id
_entity.type
_entity.pdbx_description
1 polymer ?
#
loop_
_entity_poly.entity_id
_entity_poly.type
_entity_poly.pdbx_seq_one_letter_code
_entity_poly.pdbx_strand_id
1 'polypeptide(L)'
;MAGSQLAVFDQLVTKGRALHADLLHSVRTNGHRYIKLPEISPFYTTRLDLPHMPGLPESRKDNLRMAGHPADDYVLAQVENVGVPAGQPPYQNYVHKNGRAILCIYNFAASDQLLGTSARMYWPDLMAVAISRVMASSGGDPKSLEAIWRMAIIYYDTLSVIRDAMARRQIPEWGWVDIQAGEDDFFALLATDNGKGNARMLAAYPQMFGRKTISRVRVFNNQLCWFLEEMSIPEPSAAAPEASSTPSRKERRRLKRQSLASGSTADLPP
;
A
#
# COMPACT_ATOMS: atom_id res chain seq x y z
N MET A 1 7.77 19.09 31.49
CA MET A 1 7.82 17.89 30.62
C MET A 1 6.57 17.70 29.75
N ALA A 2 5.36 18.07 30.19
CA ALA A 2 4.13 17.92 29.39
C ALA A 2 4.13 18.67 28.04
N GLY A 3 4.74 19.87 27.95
CA GLY A 3 4.78 20.65 26.70
C GLY A 3 5.58 20.02 25.55
N SER A 4 6.56 19.14 25.85
CA SER A 4 7.36 18.48 24.81
C SER A 4 6.64 17.29 24.16
N GLN A 5 5.79 16.58 24.91
CA GLN A 5 5.07 15.42 24.38
C GLN A 5 3.89 15.85 23.49
N LEU A 6 3.18 16.92 23.88
CA LEU A 6 2.11 17.49 23.05
C LEU A 6 2.66 17.95 21.68
N ALA A 7 3.81 18.63 21.68
CA ALA A 7 4.45 19.08 20.45
C ALA A 7 4.86 17.90 19.53
N VAL A 8 5.33 16.78 20.08
CA VAL A 8 5.66 15.58 19.30
C VAL A 8 4.40 14.94 18.72
N PHE A 9 3.32 14.85 19.50
CA PHE A 9 2.04 14.33 19.02
C PHE A 9 1.49 15.17 17.86
N ASP A 10 1.44 16.50 18.00
CA ASP A 10 0.93 17.39 16.95
C ASP A 10 1.76 17.31 15.66
N GLN A 11 3.09 17.13 15.79
CA GLN A 11 3.95 16.87 14.64
C GLN A 11 3.63 15.55 13.94
N LEU A 12 3.36 14.49 14.72
CA LEU A 12 2.93 13.20 14.17
C LEU A 12 1.57 13.30 13.49
N VAL A 13 0.60 13.99 14.10
CA VAL A 13 -0.71 14.25 13.49
C VAL A 13 -0.54 14.96 12.14
N THR A 14 0.26 16.03 12.10
CA THR A 14 0.51 16.81 10.88
C THR A 14 1.13 15.94 9.78
N LYS A 15 2.17 15.16 10.12
CA LYS A 15 2.82 14.23 9.19
C LYS A 15 1.86 13.14 8.71
N GLY A 16 1.02 12.62 9.61
CA GLY A 16 0.03 11.60 9.31
C GLY A 16 -1.05 12.09 8.37
N ARG A 17 -1.55 13.32 8.56
CA ARG A 17 -2.49 13.96 7.64
C ARG A 17 -1.91 14.10 6.23
N ALA A 18 -0.65 14.53 6.12
CA ALA A 18 0.04 14.60 4.84
C ALA A 18 0.17 13.22 4.18
N LEU A 19 0.65 12.21 4.92
CA LEU A 19 0.76 10.83 4.41
C LEU A 19 -0.57 10.25 3.96
N HIS A 20 -1.64 10.51 4.71
CA HIS A 20 -2.98 10.08 4.33
C HIS A 20 -3.45 10.78 3.05
N ALA A 21 -3.28 12.10 2.95
CA ALA A 21 -3.63 12.85 1.76
C ALA A 21 -2.86 12.35 0.51
N ASP A 22 -1.57 12.07 0.64
CA ASP A 22 -0.74 11.49 -0.41
C ASP A 22 -1.24 10.11 -0.87
N LEU A 23 -1.66 9.27 0.09
CA LEU A 23 -2.30 7.98 -0.21
C LEU A 23 -3.59 8.18 -1.01
N LEU A 24 -4.51 9.03 -0.53
CA LEU A 24 -5.77 9.29 -1.22
C LEU A 24 -5.52 9.83 -2.63
N HIS A 25 -4.57 10.76 -2.78
CA HIS A 25 -4.19 11.32 -4.08
C HIS A 25 -3.62 10.26 -5.01
N SER A 26 -2.71 9.41 -4.53
CA SER A 26 -2.09 8.35 -5.32
C SER A 26 -3.11 7.31 -5.79
N VAL A 27 -4.03 6.90 -4.91
CA VAL A 27 -5.11 5.99 -5.28
C VAL A 27 -6.02 6.62 -6.34
N ARG A 28 -6.42 7.88 -6.19
CA ARG A 28 -7.27 8.56 -7.19
C ARG A 28 -6.60 8.71 -8.56
N THR A 29 -5.32 9.07 -8.58
CA THR A 29 -4.59 9.38 -9.82
C THR A 29 -4.08 8.13 -10.52
N ASN A 30 -3.64 7.12 -9.77
CA ASN A 30 -2.98 5.94 -10.31
C ASN A 30 -3.78 4.64 -10.08
N GLY A 31 -4.95 4.69 -9.45
CA GLY A 31 -5.75 3.50 -9.13
C GLY A 31 -6.23 2.71 -10.34
N HIS A 32 -6.30 3.33 -11.52
CA HIS A 32 -6.60 2.64 -12.79
C HIS A 32 -5.35 2.16 -13.53
N ARG A 33 -4.16 2.58 -13.10
CA ARG A 33 -2.89 2.27 -13.79
C ARG A 33 -2.25 1.05 -13.13
N TYR A 34 -1.93 0.04 -13.95
CA TYR A 34 -1.07 -1.03 -13.49
C TYR A 34 0.35 -0.51 -13.30
N ILE A 35 0.83 -0.58 -12.08
CA ILE A 35 2.22 -0.31 -11.72
C ILE A 35 2.86 -1.68 -11.48
N LYS A 36 3.80 -2.05 -12.36
CA LYS A 36 4.57 -3.29 -12.19
C LYS A 36 5.32 -3.21 -10.86
N LEU A 37 5.24 -4.28 -10.07
CA LEU A 37 6.07 -4.41 -8.87
C LEU A 37 7.55 -4.31 -9.25
N PRO A 38 8.39 -3.67 -8.42
CA PRO A 38 9.82 -3.70 -8.61
C PRO A 38 10.28 -5.15 -8.61
N GLU A 39 11.18 -5.47 -9.53
CA GLU A 39 11.90 -6.74 -9.45
C GLU A 39 12.64 -6.77 -8.12
N ILE A 40 12.58 -7.92 -7.45
CA ILE A 40 13.32 -8.08 -6.20
C ILE A 40 14.80 -7.85 -6.52
N SER A 41 15.41 -6.90 -5.79
CA SER A 41 16.83 -6.58 -5.94
C SER A 41 17.65 -7.85 -5.79
N PRO A 42 18.74 -8.04 -6.57
CA PRO A 42 19.54 -9.27 -6.54
C PRO A 42 20.20 -9.51 -5.18
N PHE A 43 20.20 -8.51 -4.30
CA PHE A 43 20.68 -8.61 -2.93
C PHE A 43 19.61 -9.12 -1.95
N TYR A 44 18.41 -9.45 -2.42
CA TYR A 44 17.36 -10.06 -1.63
C TYR A 44 16.87 -11.38 -2.23
N THR A 45 16.45 -12.29 -1.37
CA THR A 45 15.77 -13.54 -1.76
C THR A 45 14.47 -13.69 -1.00
N THR A 46 13.52 -14.44 -1.56
CA THR A 46 12.23 -14.74 -0.91
C THR A 46 12.08 -16.23 -0.72
N ARG A 47 11.63 -16.63 0.47
CA ARG A 47 11.32 -18.02 0.80
C ARG A 47 9.89 -18.12 1.33
N LEU A 48 9.16 -19.13 0.89
CA LEU A 48 7.79 -19.40 1.32
C LEU A 48 7.76 -20.76 2.03
N ASP A 49 7.12 -20.82 3.21
CA ASP A 49 6.78 -22.05 3.95
C ASP A 49 7.82 -23.18 3.86
N LEU A 50 9.07 -22.90 4.26
CA LEU A 50 10.04 -24.00 4.37
C LEU A 50 9.61 -24.95 5.49
N PRO A 51 9.94 -26.26 5.42
CA PRO A 51 9.47 -27.25 6.41
C PRO A 51 9.78 -26.94 7.88
N HIS A 52 10.79 -26.11 8.15
CA HIS A 52 11.20 -25.70 9.49
C HIS A 52 10.62 -24.34 9.92
N MET A 53 9.82 -23.70 9.08
CA MET A 53 9.21 -22.41 9.40
C MET A 53 8.06 -22.61 10.39
N PRO A 54 7.97 -21.75 11.43
CA PRO A 54 6.86 -21.83 12.36
C PRO A 54 5.55 -21.49 11.65
N GLY A 55 4.49 -22.20 12.02
CA GLY A 55 3.14 -21.76 11.71
C GLY A 55 2.74 -20.51 12.52
N LEU A 56 1.61 -19.91 12.16
CA LEU A 56 1.09 -18.76 12.89
C LEU A 56 0.76 -19.15 14.35
N PRO A 57 1.35 -18.50 15.37
CA PRO A 57 1.11 -18.84 16.77
C PRO A 57 -0.36 -18.67 17.18
N GLU A 58 -0.87 -19.54 18.05
CA GLU A 58 -2.30 -19.54 18.43
C GLU A 58 -2.74 -18.21 19.07
N SER A 59 -1.88 -17.58 19.87
CA SER A 59 -2.15 -16.26 20.46
C SER A 59 -2.39 -15.15 19.42
N ARG A 60 -1.91 -15.32 18.19
CA ARG A 60 -2.19 -14.39 17.08
C ARG A 60 -3.52 -14.71 16.40
N LYS A 61 -3.91 -15.98 16.38
CA LYS A 61 -5.18 -16.43 15.79
C LYS A 61 -6.38 -15.87 16.54
N ASP A 62 -6.32 -15.80 17.87
CA ASP A 62 -7.40 -15.21 18.67
C ASP A 62 -7.66 -13.75 18.30
N ASN A 63 -6.59 -12.95 18.15
CA ASN A 63 -6.71 -11.56 17.72
C ASN A 63 -7.30 -11.44 16.31
N LEU A 64 -6.93 -12.34 15.39
CA LEU A 64 -7.52 -12.38 14.05
C LEU A 64 -9.02 -12.68 14.11
N ARG A 65 -9.43 -13.69 14.88
CA ARG A 65 -10.85 -14.05 15.09
C ARG A 65 -11.63 -12.86 15.66
N MET A 66 -11.09 -12.19 16.68
CA MET A 66 -11.70 -10.99 17.28
C MET A 66 -11.84 -9.82 16.32
N ALA A 67 -10.96 -9.73 15.32
CA ALA A 67 -11.02 -8.73 14.26
C ALA A 67 -11.87 -9.15 13.05
N GLY A 68 -12.44 -10.36 13.05
CA GLY A 68 -13.23 -10.89 11.95
C GLY A 68 -12.41 -11.41 10.76
N HIS A 69 -11.12 -11.68 10.95
CA HIS A 69 -10.25 -12.21 9.91
C HIS A 69 -10.03 -13.72 10.07
N PRO A 70 -9.72 -14.43 8.97
CA PRO A 70 -9.36 -15.85 9.03
C PRO A 70 -8.20 -16.07 9.99
N ALA A 71 -8.25 -17.15 10.77
CA ALA A 71 -7.19 -17.58 11.68
C ALA A 71 -6.22 -18.60 11.05
N ASP A 72 -6.60 -19.10 9.89
CA ASP A 72 -6.01 -20.28 9.25
C ASP A 72 -5.45 -19.89 7.88
N ASP A 73 -4.81 -20.84 7.19
CA ASP A 73 -4.37 -20.65 5.81
C ASP A 73 -3.43 -19.46 5.56
N TYR A 74 -2.50 -19.25 6.49
CA TYR A 74 -1.40 -18.30 6.32
C TYR A 74 -0.14 -19.01 5.82
N VAL A 75 0.52 -18.37 4.87
CA VAL A 75 1.84 -18.73 4.35
C VAL A 75 2.85 -17.75 4.93
N LEU A 76 3.92 -18.25 5.54
CA LEU A 76 5.04 -17.42 5.97
C LEU A 76 5.92 -17.09 4.76
N ALA A 77 5.95 -15.81 4.40
CA ALA A 77 6.88 -15.25 3.45
C ALA A 77 8.05 -14.58 4.19
N GLN A 78 9.26 -15.08 3.95
CA GLN A 78 10.50 -14.50 4.45
C GLN A 78 11.23 -13.79 3.32
N VAL A 79 11.72 -12.57 3.59
CA VAL A 79 12.61 -11.84 2.70
C VAL A 79 13.93 -11.60 3.41
N GLU A 80 15.03 -12.02 2.77
CA GLU A 80 16.38 -12.07 3.35
C GLU A 80 17.38 -11.37 2.45
N ASN A 81 18.42 -10.75 3.04
CA ASN A 81 19.58 -10.31 2.28
C ASN A 81 20.39 -11.53 1.79
N VAL A 82 20.85 -11.51 0.54
CA VAL A 82 21.68 -12.57 -0.05
C VAL A 82 23.12 -12.46 0.45
N GLY A 83 23.76 -13.60 0.74
CA GLY A 83 25.19 -13.65 1.10
C GLY A 83 25.51 -13.19 2.52
N VAL A 84 24.50 -13.05 3.38
CA VAL A 84 24.65 -12.61 4.76
C VAL A 84 24.88 -13.81 5.70
N PRO A 85 25.75 -13.67 6.73
CA PRO A 85 25.97 -14.71 7.73
C PRO A 85 24.69 -15.18 8.43
N ALA A 86 24.66 -16.46 8.81
CA ALA A 86 23.59 -17.03 9.61
C ALA A 86 23.41 -16.24 10.93
N GLY A 87 22.17 -15.84 11.23
CA GLY A 87 21.83 -15.14 12.48
C GLY A 87 21.15 -13.79 12.29
N GLN A 88 21.18 -13.18 11.10
CA GLN A 88 20.35 -12.01 10.83
C GLN A 88 18.89 -12.45 10.59
N PRO A 89 17.93 -11.89 11.34
CA PRO A 89 16.55 -12.31 11.19
C PRO A 89 15.94 -11.74 9.89
N PRO A 90 15.18 -12.55 9.14
CA PRO A 90 14.50 -12.11 7.92
C PRO A 90 13.39 -11.11 8.20
N TYR A 91 12.97 -10.36 7.18
CA TYR A 91 11.63 -9.77 7.17
C TYR A 91 10.61 -10.90 7.13
N GLN A 92 9.65 -10.91 8.05
CA GLN A 92 8.66 -11.98 8.17
C GLN A 92 7.24 -11.44 8.03
N ASN A 93 6.52 -11.95 7.03
CA ASN A 93 5.12 -11.64 6.79
C ASN A 93 4.33 -12.94 6.66
N TYR A 94 3.33 -13.16 7.51
CA TYR A 94 2.32 -14.18 7.25
C TYR A 94 1.28 -13.59 6.33
N VAL A 95 1.03 -14.23 5.19
CA VAL A 95 0.05 -13.77 4.20
C VAL A 95 -1.02 -14.83 4.06
N HIS A 96 -2.27 -14.45 4.24
CA HIS A 96 -3.39 -15.37 4.02
C HIS A 96 -3.40 -15.83 2.55
N LYS A 97 -3.61 -17.12 2.26
CA LYS A 97 -3.54 -17.71 0.90
C LYS A 97 -4.43 -17.00 -0.13
N ASN A 98 -5.58 -16.48 0.30
CA ASN A 98 -6.51 -15.71 -0.55
C ASN A 98 -6.26 -14.19 -0.54
N GLY A 99 -5.15 -13.72 0.04
CA GLY A 99 -4.77 -12.31 0.04
C GLY A 99 -5.47 -11.44 1.08
N ARG A 100 -6.42 -11.98 1.87
CA ARG A 100 -7.28 -11.22 2.80
C ARG A 100 -6.55 -10.44 3.88
N ALA A 101 -5.43 -10.95 4.39
CA ALA A 101 -4.66 -10.27 5.42
C ALA A 101 -3.16 -10.50 5.26
N ILE A 102 -2.38 -9.49 5.64
CA ILE A 102 -0.93 -9.57 5.82
C ILE A 102 -0.62 -9.31 7.30
N LEU A 103 0.12 -10.20 7.95
CA LEU A 103 0.64 -10.02 9.30
C LEU A 103 2.14 -9.81 9.25
N CYS A 104 2.56 -8.56 9.38
CA CYS A 104 3.97 -8.19 9.45
C CYS A 104 4.44 -8.39 10.89
N ILE A 105 5.21 -9.46 11.12
CA ILE A 105 5.67 -9.81 12.48
C ILE A 105 7.01 -9.20 12.79
N TYR A 106 7.90 -9.15 11.80
CA TYR A 106 9.22 -8.60 12.01
C TYR A 106 9.63 -7.67 10.86
N ASN A 107 9.88 -6.41 11.23
CA ASN A 107 10.45 -5.40 10.37
C ASN A 107 11.82 -4.99 10.95
N PHE A 108 12.86 -5.64 10.48
CA PHE A 108 14.25 -5.41 10.89
C PHE A 108 14.96 -4.42 9.96
N ALA A 109 14.25 -3.35 9.56
CA ALA A 109 14.80 -2.28 8.74
C ALA A 109 16.14 -1.73 9.25
N ALA A 110 16.32 -1.62 10.57
CA ALA A 110 17.55 -1.15 11.20
C ALA A 110 18.68 -2.19 11.18
N SER A 111 18.35 -3.48 11.06
CA SER A 111 19.32 -4.57 10.99
C SER A 111 19.60 -5.01 9.55
N ASP A 112 18.95 -4.41 8.55
CA ASP A 112 19.20 -4.64 7.15
C ASP A 112 20.60 -4.13 6.78
N GLN A 113 21.49 -5.01 6.33
CA GLN A 113 22.88 -4.66 6.01
C GLN A 113 23.01 -3.67 4.85
N LEU A 114 21.96 -3.51 4.05
CA LEU A 114 21.93 -2.56 2.96
C LEU A 114 21.43 -1.18 3.43
N LEU A 115 21.17 -0.97 4.73
CA LEU A 115 20.74 0.32 5.28
C LEU A 115 21.68 1.45 4.85
N GLY A 116 21.10 2.51 4.27
CA GLY A 116 21.84 3.66 3.75
C GLY A 116 22.40 3.49 2.34
N THR A 117 22.29 2.30 1.74
CA THR A 117 22.73 2.04 0.36
C THR A 117 21.57 2.17 -0.63
N SER A 118 21.89 2.46 -1.89
CA SER A 118 20.91 2.46 -2.99
C SER A 118 20.41 1.07 -3.37
N ALA A 119 21.10 0.01 -2.93
CA ALA A 119 20.74 -1.38 -3.19
C ALA A 119 19.58 -1.88 -2.32
N ARG A 120 19.27 -1.16 -1.23
CA ARG A 120 18.21 -1.51 -0.28
C ARG A 120 16.83 -1.31 -0.88
N MET A 121 16.01 -2.35 -0.79
CA MET A 121 14.59 -2.23 -1.03
C MET A 121 13.88 -1.70 0.21
N TYR A 122 12.90 -0.83 0.03
CA TYR A 122 12.12 -0.33 1.15
C TYR A 122 11.11 -1.37 1.60
N TRP A 123 10.80 -1.36 2.90
CA TRP A 123 9.85 -2.29 3.51
C TRP A 123 8.48 -2.38 2.80
N PRO A 124 7.85 -1.28 2.32
CA PRO A 124 6.62 -1.36 1.54
C PRO A 124 6.75 -2.23 0.28
N ASP A 125 7.89 -2.15 -0.41
CA ASP A 125 8.15 -2.95 -1.61
C ASP A 125 8.38 -4.42 -1.24
N LEU A 126 9.13 -4.68 -0.16
CA LEU A 126 9.33 -6.04 0.34
C LEU A 126 8.02 -6.71 0.75
N MET A 127 7.10 -5.96 1.37
CA MET A 127 5.77 -6.44 1.72
C MET A 127 4.92 -6.72 0.47
N ALA A 128 4.96 -5.83 -0.52
CA ALA A 128 4.26 -6.03 -1.79
C ALA A 128 4.79 -7.24 -2.58
N VAL A 129 6.11 -7.46 -2.56
CA VAL A 129 6.74 -8.67 -3.10
C VAL A 129 6.28 -9.91 -2.34
N ALA A 130 6.28 -9.88 -1.00
CA ALA A 130 5.86 -11.02 -0.18
C ALA A 130 4.44 -11.48 -0.51
N ILE A 131 3.46 -10.57 -0.52
CA ILE A 131 2.08 -10.92 -0.91
C ILE A 131 2.02 -11.39 -2.36
N SER A 132 2.69 -10.73 -3.31
CA SER A 132 2.69 -11.16 -4.71
C SER A 132 3.18 -12.60 -4.88
N ARG A 133 4.24 -12.99 -4.17
CA ARG A 133 4.78 -14.36 -4.20
C ARG A 133 3.81 -15.37 -3.62
N VAL A 134 3.15 -15.05 -2.50
CA VAL A 134 2.13 -15.95 -1.91
C VAL A 134 0.90 -16.08 -2.79
N MET A 135 0.45 -15.00 -3.44
CA MET A 135 -0.67 -15.05 -4.37
C MET A 135 -0.32 -15.91 -5.59
N ALA A 136 0.89 -15.78 -6.13
CA ALA A 136 1.37 -16.61 -7.22
C ALA A 136 1.46 -18.10 -6.86
N SER A 137 1.84 -18.44 -5.62
CA SER A 137 1.92 -19.85 -5.18
C SER A 137 0.57 -20.45 -4.80
N SER A 138 -0.37 -19.63 -4.32
CA SER A 138 -1.62 -20.10 -3.71
C SER A 138 -2.86 -19.89 -4.60
N GLY A 139 -2.74 -19.15 -5.71
CA GLY A 139 -3.86 -18.80 -6.59
C GLY A 139 -4.79 -17.71 -6.05
N GLY A 140 -4.34 -16.93 -5.06
CA GLY A 140 -5.10 -15.81 -4.49
C GLY A 140 -5.02 -14.52 -5.31
N ASP A 141 -5.75 -13.48 -4.87
CA ASP A 141 -5.72 -12.14 -5.47
C ASP A 141 -5.29 -11.09 -4.43
N PRO A 142 -4.21 -10.32 -4.67
CA PRO A 142 -3.82 -9.24 -3.77
C PRO A 142 -4.88 -8.14 -3.62
N LYS A 143 -5.84 -8.02 -4.55
CA LYS A 143 -6.99 -7.12 -4.44
C LYS A 143 -7.97 -7.54 -3.34
N SER A 144 -7.92 -8.78 -2.87
CA SER A 144 -8.73 -9.26 -1.76
C SER A 144 -8.22 -8.79 -0.39
N LEU A 145 -7.13 -8.02 -0.32
CA LEU A 145 -6.56 -7.53 0.93
C LEU A 145 -7.53 -6.63 1.70
N GLU A 146 -7.91 -7.06 2.90
CA GLU A 146 -8.83 -6.35 3.80
C GLU A 146 -8.10 -5.72 5.00
N ALA A 147 -6.97 -6.30 5.41
CA ALA A 147 -6.24 -5.81 6.57
C ALA A 147 -4.73 -6.03 6.53
N ILE A 148 -4.01 -5.08 7.13
CA ILE A 148 -2.56 -5.18 7.38
C ILE A 148 -2.33 -5.10 8.88
N TRP A 149 -1.73 -6.14 9.43
CA TRP A 149 -1.40 -6.24 10.84
C TRP A 149 0.08 -5.90 11.08
N ARG A 150 0.33 -5.08 12.09
CA ARG A 150 1.66 -4.88 12.67
C ARG A 150 1.70 -5.58 14.01
N MET A 151 2.39 -6.71 14.04
CA MET A 151 2.51 -7.57 15.21
C MET A 151 3.84 -7.30 15.91
N ALA A 152 3.87 -7.52 17.23
CA ALA A 152 5.09 -7.37 18.03
C ALA A 152 5.77 -6.01 17.85
N ILE A 153 5.01 -4.92 17.99
CA ILE A 153 5.56 -3.57 17.89
C ILE A 153 6.52 -3.34 19.06
N ILE A 154 7.80 -3.11 18.74
CA ILE A 154 8.87 -2.85 19.72
C ILE A 154 9.38 -1.40 19.67
N TYR A 155 9.00 -0.63 18.64
CA TYR A 155 9.47 0.75 18.48
C TYR A 155 8.79 1.68 19.48
N TYR A 156 9.61 2.33 20.31
CA TYR A 156 9.16 3.17 21.43
C TYR A 156 8.16 4.24 20.99
N ASP A 157 8.41 4.92 19.87
CA ASP A 157 7.53 6.00 19.39
C ASP A 157 6.13 5.48 19.08
N THR A 158 6.03 4.31 18.43
CA THR A 158 4.72 3.70 18.14
C THR A 158 4.03 3.24 19.43
N LEU A 159 4.78 2.63 20.34
CA LEU A 159 4.25 2.19 21.63
C LEU A 159 3.75 3.35 22.48
N SER A 160 4.45 4.51 22.46
CA SER A 160 4.00 5.70 23.16
C SER A 160 2.67 6.20 22.60
N VAL A 161 2.54 6.32 21.28
CA VAL A 161 1.27 6.75 20.66
C VAL A 161 0.15 5.76 20.95
N ILE A 162 0.41 4.45 20.90
CA ILE A 162 -0.56 3.40 21.27
C ILE A 162 -1.05 3.59 22.70
N ARG A 163 -0.11 3.69 23.66
CA ARG A 163 -0.44 3.86 25.09
C ARG A 163 -1.27 5.11 25.31
N ASP A 164 -0.88 6.22 24.70
CA ASP A 164 -1.56 7.51 24.87
C ASP A 164 -2.96 7.47 24.26
N ALA A 165 -3.13 6.88 23.08
CA ALA A 165 -4.43 6.69 22.43
C ALA A 165 -5.36 5.78 23.25
N MET A 166 -4.81 4.68 23.80
CA MET A 166 -5.56 3.76 24.66
C MET A 166 -5.95 4.41 26.00
N ALA A 167 -5.05 5.16 26.62
CA ALA A 167 -5.32 5.87 27.88
C ALA A 167 -6.43 6.92 27.74
N ARG A 168 -6.47 7.65 26.61
CA ARG A 168 -7.54 8.63 26.33
C ARG A 168 -8.91 8.00 26.15
N ARG A 169 -9.00 6.74 25.72
CA ARG A 169 -10.25 6.10 25.29
C ARG A 169 -10.91 5.18 26.31
N GLN A 170 -10.37 5.07 27.53
CA GLN A 170 -10.81 4.13 28.56
C GLN A 170 -10.98 2.71 28.01
N ILE A 171 -9.87 1.96 27.97
CA ILE A 171 -9.82 0.64 27.34
C ILE A 171 -10.99 -0.23 27.83
N PRO A 172 -11.87 -0.67 26.92
CA PRO A 172 -12.97 -1.54 27.28
C PRO A 172 -12.50 -2.92 27.74
N GLU A 173 -13.37 -3.69 28.42
CA GLU A 173 -13.06 -5.05 28.91
C GLU A 173 -12.57 -5.99 27.80
N TRP A 174 -13.01 -5.77 26.55
CA TRP A 174 -12.60 -6.57 25.39
C TRP A 174 -11.19 -6.27 24.86
N GLY A 175 -10.47 -5.32 25.46
CA GLY A 175 -9.01 -5.18 25.32
C GLY A 175 -8.48 -4.49 24.05
N TRP A 176 -9.35 -3.85 23.26
CA TRP A 176 -8.96 -3.10 22.07
C TRP A 176 -9.84 -1.86 21.84
N VAL A 177 -9.32 -0.91 21.05
CA VAL A 177 -10.06 0.29 20.61
C VAL A 177 -9.98 0.46 19.09
N ASP A 178 -11.08 0.88 18.47
CA ASP A 178 -11.10 1.29 17.07
C ASP A 178 -10.92 2.81 16.98
N ILE A 179 -10.09 3.23 16.03
CA ILE A 179 -9.80 4.63 15.73
C ILE A 179 -10.02 4.84 14.23
N GLN A 180 -10.97 5.70 13.88
CA GLN A 180 -11.40 5.96 12.51
C GLN A 180 -10.42 6.89 11.79
N ALA A 181 -10.36 6.75 10.47
CA ALA A 181 -9.69 7.73 9.62
C ALA A 181 -10.33 9.12 9.83
N GLY A 182 -9.50 10.14 10.03
CA GLY A 182 -9.95 11.50 10.35
C GLY A 182 -9.67 11.93 11.78
N GLU A 183 -9.46 10.98 12.69
CA GLU A 183 -9.10 11.25 14.08
C GLU A 183 -7.59 11.56 14.23
N ASP A 184 -7.22 12.41 15.20
CA ASP A 184 -5.81 12.77 15.43
C ASP A 184 -4.97 11.56 15.84
N ASP A 185 -5.49 10.68 16.69
CA ASP A 185 -4.81 9.44 17.07
C ASP A 185 -4.52 8.55 15.85
N PHE A 186 -5.44 8.51 14.87
CA PHE A 186 -5.25 7.75 13.63
C PHE A 186 -4.07 8.32 12.84
N PHE A 187 -4.02 9.64 12.67
CA PHE A 187 -2.92 10.29 11.94
C PHE A 187 -1.59 10.15 12.69
N ALA A 188 -1.60 10.28 14.01
CA ALA A 188 -0.41 10.09 14.82
C ALA A 188 0.15 8.67 14.66
N LEU A 189 -0.70 7.64 14.71
CA LEU A 189 -0.31 6.25 14.46
C LEU A 189 0.17 6.04 13.02
N LEU A 190 -0.48 6.67 12.04
CA LEU A 190 -0.13 6.55 10.62
C LEU A 190 1.27 7.13 10.34
N ALA A 191 1.66 8.17 11.07
CA ALA A 191 2.98 8.80 10.94
C ALA A 191 4.13 7.98 11.51
N THR A 192 3.85 6.97 12.34
CA THR A 192 4.87 6.05 12.85
C THR A 192 5.39 5.12 11.77
N ASP A 193 6.57 4.52 11.95
CA ASP A 193 7.12 3.52 11.02
C ASP A 193 6.20 2.29 10.83
N ASN A 194 5.32 2.03 11.80
CA ASN A 194 4.35 0.95 11.72
C ASN A 194 3.16 1.28 10.80
N GLY A 195 2.72 2.53 10.75
CA GLY A 195 1.63 2.98 9.87
C GLY A 195 2.12 3.44 8.49
N LYS A 196 3.20 4.21 8.46
CA LYS A 196 3.73 4.88 7.25
C LYS A 196 4.06 3.91 6.14
N GLY A 197 4.59 2.73 6.48
CA GLY A 197 4.92 1.73 5.47
C GLY A 197 3.68 1.15 4.77
N ASN A 198 2.56 1.01 5.50
CA ASN A 198 1.30 0.50 4.95
C ASN A 198 0.72 1.51 3.95
N ALA A 199 0.66 2.79 4.34
CA ALA A 199 0.21 3.87 3.46
C ALA A 199 1.05 3.96 2.19
N ARG A 200 2.37 3.86 2.31
CA ARG A 200 3.29 3.90 1.16
C ARG A 200 3.11 2.71 0.22
N MET A 201 2.88 1.51 0.74
CA MET A 201 2.63 0.34 -0.10
C MET A 201 1.36 0.54 -0.95
N LEU A 202 0.26 0.95 -0.31
CA LEU A 202 -1.02 1.19 -0.98
C LEU A 202 -0.94 2.34 -1.99
N ALA A 203 -0.17 3.39 -1.68
CA ALA A 203 0.05 4.52 -2.58
C ALA A 203 0.91 4.15 -3.79
N ALA A 204 1.93 3.29 -3.62
CA ALA A 204 2.84 2.87 -4.68
C ALA A 204 2.20 1.87 -5.64
N TYR A 205 1.32 0.99 -5.15
CA TYR A 205 0.71 -0.09 -5.94
C TYR A 205 -0.82 -0.11 -5.83
N PRO A 206 -1.52 1.01 -6.10
CA PRO A 206 -2.94 1.14 -5.79
C PRO A 206 -3.80 0.14 -6.56
N GLN A 207 -3.55 -0.07 -7.85
CA GLN A 207 -4.33 -1.00 -8.66
C GLN A 207 -4.11 -2.47 -8.26
N MET A 208 -2.90 -2.83 -7.82
CA MET A 208 -2.59 -4.18 -7.32
C MET A 208 -3.41 -4.54 -6.08
N PHE A 209 -3.62 -3.58 -5.18
CA PHE A 209 -4.39 -3.78 -3.95
C PHE A 209 -5.87 -3.42 -4.10
N GLY A 210 -6.35 -3.24 -5.34
CA GLY A 210 -7.77 -2.98 -5.61
C GLY A 210 -8.22 -1.60 -5.12
N ARG A 211 -7.37 -0.58 -5.32
CA ARG A 211 -7.66 0.85 -5.07
C ARG A 211 -8.04 1.13 -3.62
N LYS A 212 -7.40 0.44 -2.68
CA LYS A 212 -7.74 0.52 -1.27
C LYS A 212 -7.04 1.66 -0.53
N THR A 213 -7.73 2.16 0.46
CA THR A 213 -7.22 3.09 1.47
C THR A 213 -7.48 2.55 2.86
N ILE A 214 -6.96 3.23 3.87
CA ILE A 214 -7.08 2.82 5.26
C ILE A 214 -8.30 3.52 5.87
N SER A 215 -9.32 2.76 6.27
CA SER A 215 -10.55 3.33 6.83
C SER A 215 -10.49 3.48 8.36
N ARG A 216 -9.82 2.57 9.04
CA ARG A 216 -9.63 2.60 10.50
C ARG A 216 -8.44 1.77 10.94
N VAL A 217 -8.02 1.98 12.18
CA VAL A 217 -7.06 1.13 12.88
C VAL A 217 -7.67 0.59 14.15
N ARG A 218 -7.56 -0.72 14.36
CA ARG A 218 -7.80 -1.34 15.66
C ARG A 218 -6.49 -1.45 16.42
N VAL A 219 -6.48 -0.91 17.62
CA VAL A 219 -5.32 -0.90 18.51
C VAL A 219 -5.53 -1.94 19.60
N PHE A 220 -4.62 -2.91 19.65
CA PHE A 220 -4.49 -3.87 20.74
C PHE A 220 -3.23 -3.54 21.54
N ASN A 221 -3.01 -4.26 22.65
CA ASN A 221 -1.75 -4.18 23.38
C ASN A 221 -0.56 -4.61 22.46
N ASN A 222 0.31 -3.65 22.11
CA ASN A 222 1.48 -3.79 21.25
C ASN A 222 1.21 -4.31 19.81
N GLN A 223 -0.01 -4.13 19.29
CA GLN A 223 -0.38 -4.56 17.92
C GLN A 223 -1.36 -3.58 17.28
N LEU A 224 -1.27 -3.46 15.96
CA LEU A 224 -2.17 -2.64 15.16
C LEU A 224 -2.76 -3.48 14.03
N CYS A 225 -4.06 -3.37 13.80
CA CYS A 225 -4.73 -3.89 12.61
C CYS A 225 -5.28 -2.73 11.80
N TRP A 226 -4.72 -2.49 10.63
CA TRP A 226 -5.14 -1.45 9.70
C TRP A 226 -6.16 -2.03 8.74
N PHE A 227 -7.41 -1.57 8.81
CA PHE A 227 -8.50 -2.03 7.96
C PHE A 227 -8.52 -1.23 6.67
N LEU A 228 -8.75 -1.94 5.57
CA LEU A 228 -8.70 -1.41 4.23
C LEU A 228 -10.07 -1.42 3.58
N GLU A 229 -10.38 -0.34 2.87
CA GLU A 229 -11.61 -0.20 2.09
C GLU A 229 -11.28 0.28 0.69
N GLU A 230 -12.02 -0.23 -0.29
CA GLU A 230 -11.91 0.23 -1.66
C GLU A 230 -12.40 1.67 -1.78
N MET A 231 -11.58 2.52 -2.39
CA MET A 231 -11.99 3.87 -2.71
C MET A 231 -12.79 3.84 -4.01
N SER A 232 -14.02 4.37 -3.96
CA SER A 232 -14.78 4.71 -5.15
C SER A 232 -14.04 5.80 -5.93
N ILE A 233 -13.47 5.42 -7.08
CA ILE A 233 -12.90 6.37 -8.04
C ILE A 233 -13.91 6.48 -9.19
N PRO A 234 -14.40 7.69 -9.52
CA PRO A 234 -15.21 7.89 -10.71
C PRO A 234 -14.46 7.33 -11.92
N GLU A 235 -15.12 6.51 -12.74
CA GLU A 235 -14.46 6.02 -13.96
C GLU A 235 -14.00 7.23 -14.78
N PRO A 236 -12.78 7.21 -15.33
CA PRO A 236 -12.37 8.25 -16.25
C PRO A 236 -13.37 8.25 -17.39
N SER A 237 -14.16 9.33 -17.48
CA SER A 237 -15.13 9.54 -18.56
C SER A 237 -14.46 9.15 -19.86
N ALA A 238 -15.01 8.13 -20.54
CA ALA A 238 -14.54 7.74 -21.86
C ALA A 238 -14.50 9.03 -22.69
N ALA A 239 -13.28 9.48 -23.03
CA ALA A 239 -13.12 10.71 -23.79
C ALA A 239 -14.06 10.62 -24.99
N ALA A 240 -14.97 11.59 -25.11
CA ALA A 240 -15.78 11.73 -26.30
C ALA A 240 -14.82 11.70 -27.51
N PRO A 241 -15.12 10.95 -28.58
CA PRO A 241 -14.24 10.85 -29.73
C PRO A 241 -13.88 12.26 -30.15
N GLU A 242 -12.57 12.57 -30.18
CA GLU A 242 -12.07 13.89 -30.51
C GLU A 242 -12.79 14.39 -31.77
N ALA A 243 -13.59 15.45 -31.59
CA ALA A 243 -14.25 16.11 -32.69
C ALA A 243 -13.17 16.52 -33.68
N SER A 244 -13.27 15.95 -34.89
CA SER A 244 -12.50 16.21 -36.10
C SER A 244 -11.44 17.31 -35.96
N SER A 245 -10.17 16.91 -35.99
CA SER A 245 -9.04 17.80 -36.18
C SER A 245 -9.35 18.81 -37.28
N THR A 246 -9.34 20.10 -36.92
CA THR A 246 -9.47 21.16 -37.90
C THR A 246 -8.24 21.09 -38.81
N PRO A 247 -8.40 20.88 -40.13
CA PRO A 247 -7.25 20.64 -41.00
C PRO A 247 -6.29 21.82 -40.94
N SER A 248 -5.00 21.51 -40.81
CA SER A 248 -3.96 22.52 -40.62
C SER A 248 -3.97 23.52 -41.78
N ARG A 249 -3.42 24.73 -41.55
CA ARG A 249 -3.33 25.78 -42.57
C ARG A 249 -2.61 25.31 -43.86
N LYS A 250 -1.73 24.30 -43.75
CA LYS A 250 -1.01 23.68 -44.86
C LYS A 250 -1.93 22.75 -45.69
N GLU A 251 -2.84 22.07 -45.02
CA GLU A 251 -3.81 21.14 -45.61
C GLU A 251 -4.97 21.88 -46.31
N ARG A 252 -5.45 22.98 -45.72
CA ARG A 252 -6.39 23.90 -46.39
C ARG A 252 -5.82 24.48 -47.70
N ARG A 253 -4.52 24.78 -47.75
CA ARG A 253 -3.85 25.28 -48.98
C ARG A 253 -3.74 24.20 -50.06
N ARG A 254 -3.55 22.93 -49.68
CA ARG A 254 -3.51 21.81 -50.63
C ARG A 254 -4.88 21.53 -51.24
N LEU A 255 -5.95 21.51 -50.43
CA LEU A 255 -7.32 21.33 -50.90
C LEU A 255 -7.77 22.46 -51.85
N LYS A 256 -7.41 23.71 -51.55
CA LYS A 256 -7.73 24.86 -52.41
C LYS A 256 -6.98 24.84 -53.75
N ARG A 257 -5.79 24.25 -53.81
CA ARG A 257 -5.06 24.05 -55.09
C ARG A 257 -5.66 22.91 -55.92
N GLN A 258 -6.18 21.87 -55.29
CA GLN A 258 -6.83 20.76 -56.00
C GLN A 258 -8.19 21.17 -56.60
N SER A 259 -8.95 22.05 -55.94
CA SER A 259 -10.23 22.53 -56.50
C SER A 259 -10.07 23.52 -57.67
N LEU A 260 -8.91 24.16 -57.81
CA LEU A 260 -8.61 25.08 -58.92
C LEU A 260 -8.08 24.36 -60.17
N ALA A 261 -7.58 23.13 -60.03
CA ALA A 261 -7.06 22.34 -61.15
C ALA A 261 -8.17 21.59 -61.92
N SER A 262 -9.37 21.47 -61.36
CA SER A 262 -10.52 20.77 -61.95
C SER A 262 -11.49 21.67 -62.73
N GLY A 263 -11.15 22.95 -62.93
CA GLY A 263 -12.05 23.97 -63.49
C GLY A 263 -11.74 24.41 -64.93
N SER A 264 -11.07 23.59 -65.75
CA SER A 264 -10.78 23.94 -67.15
C SER A 264 -10.93 22.76 -68.09
N THR A 265 -12.15 22.60 -68.62
CA THR A 265 -12.40 22.13 -69.98
C THR A 265 -13.69 22.80 -70.45
N ALA A 266 -13.52 23.70 -71.43
CA ALA A 266 -14.57 24.34 -72.19
C ALA A 266 -15.28 23.32 -73.07
N ASP A 267 -16.56 23.58 -73.40
CA ASP A 267 -17.10 23.23 -74.71
C ASP A 267 -18.18 24.24 -75.12
N LEU A 268 -17.97 24.78 -76.32
CA LEU A 268 -18.84 25.70 -77.07
C LEU A 268 -19.89 24.89 -77.86
N PRO A 269 -21.06 25.48 -78.16
CA PRO A 269 -22.17 24.82 -78.85
C PRO A 269 -21.97 24.80 -80.38
N PRO A 270 -22.76 23.98 -81.11
CA PRO A 270 -22.67 23.83 -82.57
C PRO A 270 -23.07 25.09 -83.35
#